data_AF-A0A0D7EL19-F1
#
_entry.id   AF-A0A0D7EL19-F1
#
_cell.length_a   1.000
_cell.length_b   1.000
_cell.length_c   1.000
_cell.angle_alpha   90.00
_cell.angle_beta   90.00
_cell.angle_gamma   90.00
#
_symmetry.space_group_name_H-M   'P 1'
#
loop_
_entity.id
_entity.type
_entity.pdbx_description
1 polymer ?
#
loop_
_entity_poly.entity_id
_entity_poly.type
_entity_poly.pdbx_seq_one_letter_code
_entity_poly.pdbx_strand_id
1 'polypeptide(L)'
;MRVPTLIVLLTAAVALAGCNEGSGAPGPKGEQGIAGPPGPAGPAGPAGPAGPAGKDGGTTLRTTTSTSCSADGCPSACASDETLISAICVGPTGAKFSDTLAIENGVMTAKCGPSYTSIALTCAKN
;
A
#
# COMPACT_ATOMS: atom_id res chain seq x y z
N MET A 1 71.57 -74.73 53.76
CA MET A 1 71.04 -73.50 54.40
C MET A 1 70.36 -72.54 53.41
N ARG A 2 69.62 -73.00 52.39
CA ARG A 2 68.97 -72.11 51.39
C ARG A 2 67.43 -72.11 51.41
N VAL A 3 66.82 -73.00 52.19
CA VAL A 3 65.36 -73.13 52.31
C VAL A 3 64.70 -71.98 53.09
N PRO A 4 65.21 -71.49 54.24
CA PRO A 4 64.51 -70.44 54.98
C PRO A 4 64.50 -69.10 54.21
N THR A 5 65.51 -68.84 53.39
CA THR A 5 65.61 -67.61 52.57
C THR A 5 64.53 -67.55 51.49
N LEU A 6 64.17 -68.70 50.93
CA LEU A 6 63.13 -68.80 49.88
C LEU A 6 61.73 -68.57 50.45
N ILE A 7 61.47 -69.05 51.68
CA ILE A 7 60.18 -68.85 52.37
C ILE A 7 59.97 -67.38 52.71
N VAL A 8 61.00 -66.68 53.22
CA VAL A 8 60.90 -65.25 53.55
C VAL A 8 60.68 -64.38 52.30
N LEU A 9 61.31 -64.73 51.18
CA LEU A 9 61.08 -64.02 49.91
C LEU A 9 59.67 -64.24 49.37
N LEU A 10 59.12 -65.45 49.52
CA LEU A 10 57.75 -65.76 49.10
C LEU A 10 56.70 -65.03 49.94
N THR A 11 56.88 -64.90 51.25
CA THR A 11 55.92 -64.18 52.10
C THR A 11 55.98 -62.67 51.87
N ALA A 12 57.15 -62.10 51.58
CA ALA A 12 57.28 -60.68 51.25
C ALA A 12 56.58 -60.32 49.92
N ALA A 13 56.54 -61.24 48.94
CA ALA A 13 55.89 -60.99 47.65
C ALA A 13 54.35 -60.93 47.76
N VAL A 14 53.74 -61.67 48.70
CA VAL A 14 52.27 -61.69 48.86
C VAL A 14 51.75 -60.40 49.50
N ALA A 15 52.55 -59.71 50.31
CA ALA A 15 52.13 -58.47 50.97
C ALA A 15 51.96 -57.27 50.01
N LEU A 16 52.59 -57.27 48.84
CA LEU A 16 52.49 -56.16 47.87
C LEU A 16 51.30 -56.29 46.89
N ALA A 17 50.56 -57.40 46.91
CA ALA A 17 49.45 -57.64 45.97
C ALA A 17 48.11 -57.00 46.40
N GLY A 18 48.06 -56.27 47.53
CA GLY A 18 46.81 -55.83 48.16
C GLY A 18 46.33 -54.40 47.89
N CYS A 19 47.05 -53.57 47.13
CA CYS A 19 46.68 -52.17 46.92
C CYS A 19 46.41 -51.86 45.45
N ASN A 20 45.40 -52.46 44.82
CA ASN A 20 44.84 -51.89 43.59
C ASN A 20 43.40 -52.36 43.32
N GLU A 21 42.50 -52.13 44.28
CA GLU A 21 41.07 -52.16 43.96
C GLU A 21 40.72 -50.87 43.22
N GLY A 22 40.49 -51.04 41.92
CA GLY A 22 40.58 -50.00 40.91
C GLY A 22 39.67 -48.81 41.16
N SER A 23 40.26 -47.63 40.97
CA SER A 23 39.52 -46.38 40.82
C SER A 23 38.50 -46.56 39.69
N GLY A 24 37.20 -46.50 40.04
CA GLY A 24 36.13 -46.61 39.07
C GLY A 24 36.31 -45.63 37.92
N ALA A 25 36.05 -46.07 36.69
CA ALA A 25 36.14 -45.22 35.51
C ALA A 25 35.29 -43.95 35.72
N PRO A 26 35.77 -42.76 35.28
CA PRO A 26 34.97 -41.55 35.31
C PRO A 26 33.62 -41.78 34.63
N GLY A 27 32.54 -41.29 35.24
CA GLY A 27 31.19 -41.42 34.69
C GLY A 27 31.09 -40.81 33.28
N PRO A 28 30.11 -41.24 32.47
CA PRO A 28 29.91 -40.69 31.13
C PRO A 28 29.66 -39.18 31.19
N LYS A 29 30.13 -38.46 30.18
CA LYS A 29 29.83 -37.04 30.02
C LYS A 29 28.31 -36.86 29.88
N GLY A 30 27.74 -35.90 30.59
CA GLY A 30 26.31 -35.57 30.48
C GLY A 30 25.92 -35.19 29.05
N GLU A 31 24.64 -35.41 28.73
CA GLU A 31 24.06 -35.08 27.42
C GLU A 31 24.15 -33.57 27.13
N GLN A 32 24.23 -33.22 25.84
CA GLN A 32 24.19 -31.83 25.42
C GLN A 32 22.81 -31.24 25.71
N GLY A 33 22.77 -30.04 26.29
CA GLY A 33 21.52 -29.33 26.53
C GLY A 33 20.74 -29.05 25.24
N ILE A 34 19.41 -28.98 25.37
CA ILE A 34 18.51 -28.65 24.26
C ILE A 34 18.81 -27.25 23.70
N ALA A 35 18.59 -27.06 22.39
CA ALA A 35 18.66 -25.73 21.79
C ALA A 35 17.61 -24.80 22.41
N GLY A 36 17.97 -23.52 22.58
CA GLY A 36 17.02 -22.52 23.06
C GLY A 36 15.88 -22.26 22.07
N PRO A 37 14.77 -21.64 22.52
CA PRO A 37 13.68 -21.28 21.63
C PRO A 37 14.11 -20.23 20.59
N PRO A 38 13.41 -20.13 19.44
CA PRO A 38 13.62 -19.04 18.48
C PRO A 38 13.46 -17.66 19.13
N GLY A 39 14.21 -16.69 18.62
CA GLY A 39 14.07 -15.29 19.04
C GLY A 39 12.72 -14.68 18.63
N PRO A 40 12.34 -13.54 19.24
CA PRO A 40 11.12 -12.83 18.87
C PRO A 40 11.19 -12.29 17.43
N ALA A 41 10.03 -12.04 16.83
CA ALA A 41 9.95 -11.37 15.53
C ALA A 41 10.55 -9.95 15.61
N GLY A 42 11.16 -9.50 14.50
CA GLY A 42 11.67 -8.13 14.39
C GLY A 42 10.55 -7.08 14.38
N PRO A 43 10.89 -5.80 14.65
CA PRO A 43 9.92 -4.71 14.57
C PRO A 43 9.42 -4.50 13.13
N ALA A 44 8.24 -3.89 12.99
CA ALA A 44 7.73 -3.47 11.69
C ALA A 44 8.67 -2.46 11.02
N GLY A 45 8.74 -2.50 9.68
CA GLY A 45 9.49 -1.53 8.90
C GLY A 45 8.89 -0.11 8.95
N PRO A 46 9.67 0.92 8.58
CA PRO A 46 9.16 2.29 8.52
C PRO A 46 8.07 2.46 7.44
N ALA A 47 7.23 3.48 7.60
CA ALA A 47 6.28 3.87 6.57
C ALA A 47 7.00 4.28 5.27
N GLY A 48 6.36 4.04 4.13
CA GLY A 48 6.86 4.48 2.82
C GLY A 48 6.81 6.01 2.65
N PRO A 49 7.52 6.56 1.65
CA PRO A 49 7.50 8.00 1.37
C PRO A 49 6.11 8.46 0.89
N ALA A 50 5.83 9.75 1.07
CA ALA A 50 4.63 10.36 0.51
C ALA A 50 4.63 10.27 -1.03
N GLY A 51 3.45 10.12 -1.62
CA GLY A 51 3.27 10.14 -3.08
C GLY A 51 3.54 11.53 -3.68
N PRO A 52 3.72 11.62 -5.02
CA PRO A 52 3.93 12.90 -5.70
C PRO A 52 2.69 13.81 -5.59
N ALA A 53 2.90 15.12 -5.66
CA ALA A 53 1.82 16.09 -5.76
C ALA A 53 0.95 15.84 -7.01
N GLY A 54 -0.35 16.08 -6.90
CA GLY A 54 -1.25 16.06 -8.05
C GLY A 54 -0.86 17.15 -9.07
N LYS A 55 -1.05 16.90 -10.36
CA LYS A 55 -0.84 17.92 -11.39
C LYS A 55 -1.86 19.05 -11.20
N ASP A 56 -1.42 20.30 -11.31
CA ASP A 56 -2.29 21.46 -11.28
C ASP A 56 -3.39 21.32 -12.35
N GLY A 57 -4.65 21.53 -11.95
CA GLY A 57 -5.83 21.42 -12.83
C GLY A 57 -5.88 22.54 -13.86
N GLY A 58 -5.14 22.39 -14.95
CA GLY A 58 -4.93 23.41 -15.99
C GLY A 58 -6.12 23.68 -16.94
N THR A 59 -7.34 23.27 -16.62
CA THR A 59 -8.52 23.64 -17.42
C THR A 59 -9.19 24.86 -16.79
N THR A 60 -9.01 26.03 -17.42
CA THR A 60 -9.83 27.22 -17.12
C THR A 60 -11.24 26.96 -17.65
N LEU A 61 -12.02 26.24 -16.84
CA LEU A 61 -13.45 26.07 -17.04
C LEU A 61 -14.13 27.36 -16.63
N ARG A 62 -14.97 27.90 -17.51
CA ARG A 62 -15.88 28.98 -17.18
C ARG A 62 -17.31 28.54 -17.39
N THR A 63 -18.19 29.00 -16.51
CA THR A 63 -19.63 28.77 -16.65
C THR A 63 -20.30 30.09 -17.00
N THR A 64 -21.03 30.12 -18.12
CA THR A 64 -21.84 31.27 -18.52
C THR A 64 -23.30 30.91 -18.50
N THR A 65 -24.11 31.69 -17.80
CA THR A 65 -25.55 31.50 -17.76
C THR A 65 -26.23 32.56 -18.61
N SER A 66 -27.15 32.15 -19.47
CA SER A 66 -28.00 33.05 -20.23
C SER A 66 -29.45 32.86 -19.86
N THR A 67 -30.15 33.97 -19.68
CA THR A 67 -31.59 34.06 -19.43
C THR A 67 -32.34 34.62 -20.64
N SER A 68 -31.67 34.83 -21.78
CA SER A 68 -32.27 35.38 -23.00
C SER A 68 -33.01 34.33 -23.83
N CYS A 69 -33.85 33.52 -23.17
CA CYS A 69 -34.60 32.44 -23.79
C CYS A 69 -35.83 32.99 -24.52
N SER A 70 -35.98 32.62 -25.79
CA SER A 70 -37.16 32.91 -26.62
C SER A 70 -37.86 31.61 -27.04
N ALA A 71 -38.93 31.70 -27.83
CA ALA A 71 -39.65 30.52 -28.32
C ALA A 71 -38.74 29.54 -29.10
N ASP A 72 -37.72 30.05 -29.78
CA ASP A 72 -36.70 29.27 -30.52
C ASP A 72 -35.55 28.75 -29.63
N GLY A 73 -35.64 28.97 -28.32
CA GLY A 73 -34.69 28.53 -27.30
C GLY A 73 -33.81 29.63 -26.73
N CYS A 74 -32.80 29.23 -25.94
CA CYS A 74 -31.81 30.12 -25.34
C CYS A 74 -30.52 30.10 -26.20
N PRO A 75 -30.33 31.04 -27.15
CA PRO A 75 -29.13 31.06 -27.98
C PRO A 75 -27.96 31.51 -27.12
N SER A 76 -27.05 30.60 -26.82
CA SER A 76 -25.85 30.92 -26.06
C SER A 76 -24.69 30.09 -26.57
N ALA A 77 -23.54 30.74 -26.54
CA ALA A 77 -22.33 30.30 -27.19
C ALA A 77 -21.14 30.52 -26.26
N CYS A 78 -20.17 29.62 -26.31
CA CYS A 78 -18.84 29.87 -25.76
C CYS A 78 -18.09 30.90 -26.61
N ALA A 79 -17.02 31.49 -26.07
CA ALA A 79 -16.16 32.35 -26.87
C ALA A 79 -15.48 31.56 -28.01
N SER A 80 -14.94 32.27 -29.00
CA SER A 80 -14.29 31.65 -30.16
C SER A 80 -13.03 30.84 -29.81
N ASP A 81 -12.41 31.12 -28.65
CA ASP A 81 -11.25 30.42 -28.08
C ASP A 81 -11.63 29.37 -27.01
N GLU A 82 -12.91 28.98 -26.95
CA GLU A 82 -13.42 28.09 -25.93
C GLU A 82 -14.19 26.90 -26.52
N THR A 83 -14.00 25.73 -25.91
CA THR A 83 -14.73 24.51 -26.21
C THR A 83 -15.94 24.38 -25.30
N LEU A 84 -17.14 24.20 -25.87
CA LEU A 84 -18.33 23.89 -25.09
C LEU A 84 -18.24 22.45 -24.56
N ILE A 85 -18.12 22.30 -23.24
CA ILE A 85 -18.09 20.99 -22.58
C ILE A 85 -19.50 20.51 -22.28
N SER A 86 -20.36 21.40 -21.79
CA SER A 86 -21.73 21.05 -21.43
C SER A 86 -22.65 22.26 -21.49
N ALA A 87 -23.94 22.00 -21.73
CA ALA A 87 -24.98 23.00 -21.62
C ALA A 87 -26.18 22.42 -20.87
N ILE A 88 -26.63 23.13 -19.84
CA ILE A 88 -27.69 22.72 -18.94
C ILE A 88 -28.85 23.70 -19.07
N CYS A 89 -30.00 23.21 -19.49
CA CYS A 89 -31.25 23.94 -19.52
C CYS A 89 -31.89 23.89 -18.13
N VAL A 90 -32.25 25.04 -17.56
CA VAL A 90 -32.91 25.14 -16.26
C VAL A 90 -34.30 25.75 -16.43
N GLY A 91 -35.30 25.07 -15.88
CA GLY A 91 -36.70 25.44 -15.95
C GLY A 91 -37.40 25.24 -14.59
N PRO A 92 -38.68 25.59 -14.49
CA PRO A 92 -39.41 25.56 -13.21
C PRO A 92 -39.58 24.14 -12.64
N THR A 93 -39.56 23.11 -13.49
CA THR A 93 -39.78 21.71 -13.11
C THR A 93 -38.49 20.88 -13.03
N GLY A 94 -37.33 21.47 -13.31
CA GLY A 94 -36.04 20.77 -13.24
C GLY A 94 -34.99 21.29 -14.22
N ALA A 95 -33.85 20.58 -14.27
CA ALA A 95 -32.75 20.85 -15.19
C ALA A 95 -32.46 19.63 -16.09
N LYS A 96 -32.04 19.87 -17.33
CA LYS A 96 -31.60 18.82 -18.26
C LYS A 96 -30.40 19.27 -19.07
N PHE A 97 -29.68 18.33 -19.68
CA PHE A 97 -28.72 18.67 -20.72
C PHE A 97 -29.44 19.21 -21.96
N SER A 98 -28.81 20.15 -22.67
CA SER A 98 -29.32 20.67 -23.93
C SER A 98 -29.51 19.54 -24.93
N ASP A 99 -30.71 19.44 -25.51
CA ASP A 99 -31.06 18.43 -26.50
C ASP A 99 -30.46 18.75 -27.89
N THR A 100 -29.88 19.93 -28.06
CA THR A 100 -29.40 20.41 -29.37
C THR A 100 -28.11 21.20 -29.20
N LEU A 101 -27.01 20.52 -29.46
CA LEU A 101 -25.70 21.12 -29.65
C LEU A 101 -25.45 21.26 -31.14
N ALA A 102 -25.25 22.49 -31.61
CA ALA A 102 -24.98 22.79 -33.01
C ALA A 102 -23.70 23.61 -33.12
N ILE A 103 -23.05 23.57 -34.29
CA ILE A 103 -21.94 24.46 -34.60
C ILE A 103 -22.45 25.46 -35.63
N GLU A 104 -22.47 26.73 -35.26
CA GLU A 104 -22.89 27.83 -36.12
C GLU A 104 -21.71 28.79 -36.26
N ASN A 105 -21.22 28.97 -37.50
CA ASN A 105 -20.04 29.80 -37.80
C ASN A 105 -18.78 29.43 -36.99
N GLY A 106 -18.58 28.15 -36.71
CA GLY A 106 -17.42 27.65 -35.93
C GLY A 106 -17.57 27.80 -34.42
N VAL A 107 -18.70 28.30 -33.93
CA VAL A 107 -19.00 28.44 -32.51
C VAL A 107 -19.99 27.36 -32.08
N MET A 108 -19.67 26.65 -31.00
CA MET A 108 -20.60 25.68 -30.41
C MET A 108 -21.74 26.40 -29.70
N THR A 109 -22.96 26.23 -30.22
CA THR A 109 -24.19 26.75 -29.67
C THR A 109 -25.01 25.63 -29.04
N ALA A 110 -25.66 25.94 -27.93
CA ALA A 110 -26.61 25.04 -27.29
C ALA A 110 -27.99 25.69 -27.30
N LYS A 111 -29.02 24.91 -27.63
CA LYS A 111 -30.42 25.37 -27.57
C LYS A 111 -31.22 24.54 -26.58
N CYS A 112 -32.07 25.23 -25.83
CA CYS A 112 -33.03 24.63 -24.91
C CYS A 112 -34.43 24.79 -25.47
N GLY A 113 -35.30 23.79 -25.28
CA GLY A 113 -36.71 23.91 -25.66
C GLY A 113 -37.44 25.03 -24.90
N PRO A 114 -38.66 25.40 -25.34
CA PRO A 114 -39.40 26.57 -24.83
C PRO A 114 -39.86 26.45 -23.37
N SER A 115 -39.76 25.27 -22.75
CA SER A 115 -40.12 25.04 -21.34
C SER A 115 -39.06 25.50 -20.33
N TYR A 116 -37.90 25.96 -20.81
CA TYR A 116 -36.76 26.34 -19.96
C TYR A 116 -36.58 27.86 -19.97
N THR A 117 -36.21 28.41 -18.82
CA THR A 117 -36.10 29.86 -18.62
C THR A 117 -34.66 30.35 -18.61
N SER A 118 -33.69 29.45 -18.48
CA SER A 118 -32.26 29.76 -18.59
C SER A 118 -31.44 28.58 -19.09
N ILE A 119 -30.24 28.87 -19.58
CA ILE A 119 -29.24 27.89 -19.98
C ILE A 119 -27.90 28.23 -19.31
N ALA A 120 -27.23 27.24 -18.74
CA ALA A 120 -25.88 27.35 -18.19
C ALA A 120 -24.91 26.53 -19.04
N LEU A 121 -23.93 27.19 -19.65
CA LEU A 121 -22.91 26.59 -20.49
C LEU A 121 -21.61 26.51 -19.72
N THR A 122 -20.94 25.36 -19.80
CA THR A 122 -19.58 25.19 -19.29
C THR A 122 -18.63 25.14 -20.48
N CYS A 123 -17.77 26.14 -20.55
CA CYS A 123 -16.82 26.35 -21.62
C CYS A 123 -15.40 26.10 -21.06
N ALA A 124 -14.57 25.37 -21.77
CA ALA A 124 -13.15 25.21 -21.45
C ALA A 124 -12.31 26.04 -22.40
N LYS A 125 -11.42 26.86 -21.85
CA LYS A 125 -10.45 27.60 -22.65
C LYS A 125 -9.49 26.63 -23.34
N ASN A 126 -9.25 26.84 -24.63
CA ASN A 126 -8.34 26.04 -25.45
C ASN A 126 -6.90 26.54 -25.39
#